data_AF-A0A9E2PUP0-F1
#
_entry.id   AF-A0A9E2PUP0-F1
#
_cell.length_a   1.000
_cell.length_b   1.000
_cell.length_c   1.000
_cell.angle_alpha   90.00
_cell.angle_beta   90.00
_cell.angle_gamma   90.00
#
_symmetry.space_group_name_H-M   'P 1'
#
loop_
_entity.id
_entity.type
_entity.pdbx_description
1 polymer ?
#
loop_
_entity_poly.entity_id
_entity_poly.type
_entity_poly.pdbx_seq_one_letter_code
_entity_poly.pdbx_strand_id
1 'polypeptide(L)'
;MPILALGLPLDQVTKVLVQLTLPLGSQVPLISGLLNLVHIRNKGAAFGLLSGWSAEYAWLFFVATTGLVLGVLGYLLWRLPDDHWPAALGYSLILTGALGNLIDRVRLGEVVDFIDVYWGRYHWPAFNVADSLVCVGTAILVWVIIRDEKTADASNSV
;
A
#
# COMPACT_ATOMS: atom_id res chain seq x y z
N MET A 1 -9.82 10.19 -9.22
CA MET A 1 -9.25 9.94 -10.57
C MET A 1 -7.79 10.35 -10.74
N PRO A 2 -7.30 11.55 -10.38
CA PRO A 2 -5.89 11.90 -10.60
C PRO A 2 -4.90 11.03 -9.81
N ILE A 3 -5.28 10.61 -8.59
CA ILE A 3 -4.46 9.72 -7.76
C ILE A 3 -4.22 8.37 -8.45
N LEU A 4 -5.25 7.77 -9.03
CA LEU A 4 -5.11 6.52 -9.78
C LEU A 4 -4.24 6.72 -11.02
N ALA A 5 -4.47 7.80 -11.76
CA ALA A 5 -3.76 8.10 -13.00
C ALA A 5 -2.26 8.40 -12.81
N LEU A 6 -1.85 8.89 -11.63
CA LEU A 6 -0.45 9.22 -11.34
C LEU A 6 0.22 8.18 -10.44
N GLY A 7 -0.46 7.75 -9.39
CA GLY A 7 0.07 6.83 -8.39
C GLY A 7 0.27 5.42 -8.93
N LEU A 8 -0.63 4.92 -9.78
CA LEU A 8 -0.49 3.58 -10.35
C LEU A 8 0.69 3.48 -11.32
N PRO A 9 0.87 4.40 -12.29
CA PRO A 9 2.09 4.39 -13.11
C PRO A 9 3.35 4.61 -12.30
N LEU A 10 3.32 5.48 -11.27
CA LEU A 10 4.49 5.69 -10.41
C LEU A 10 4.91 4.40 -9.71
N ASP A 11 3.98 3.66 -9.13
CA ASP A 11 4.26 2.35 -8.51
C ASP A 11 4.81 1.36 -9.53
N GLN A 12 4.12 1.17 -10.66
CA GLN A 12 4.52 0.15 -11.64
C GLN A 12 5.85 0.49 -12.32
N VAL A 13 6.11 1.76 -12.64
CA VAL A 13 7.37 2.20 -13.25
C VAL A 13 8.52 2.03 -12.27
N THR A 14 8.37 2.46 -11.01
CA THR A 14 9.45 2.31 -10.02
C THR A 14 9.80 0.85 -9.76
N LYS A 15 8.81 -0.04 -9.68
CA LYS A 15 9.03 -1.49 -9.59
C LYS A 15 9.75 -2.05 -10.81
N VAL A 16 9.37 -1.65 -12.02
CA VAL A 16 10.05 -2.09 -13.25
C VAL A 16 11.49 -1.59 -13.27
N LEU A 17 11.74 -0.34 -12.90
CA LEU A 17 13.09 0.22 -12.85
C LEU A 17 13.98 -0.57 -11.89
N VAL A 18 13.50 -0.89 -10.69
CA VAL A 18 14.26 -1.72 -9.73
C VAL A 18 14.55 -3.10 -10.30
N GLN A 19 13.57 -3.74 -10.92
CA GLN A 19 13.75 -5.07 -11.54
C GLN A 19 14.80 -5.06 -12.66
N LEU A 20 14.94 -3.96 -13.39
CA LEU A 20 15.88 -3.82 -14.50
C LEU A 20 17.28 -3.39 -14.04
N THR A 21 17.39 -2.73 -12.89
CA THR A 21 18.65 -2.06 -12.47
C THR A 21 19.33 -2.73 -11.27
N LEU A 22 18.59 -3.41 -10.40
CA LEU A 22 19.13 -4.07 -9.23
C LEU A 22 18.97 -5.60 -9.35
N PRO A 23 20.02 -6.40 -9.17
CA PRO A 23 19.90 -7.84 -9.01
C PRO A 23 18.99 -8.22 -7.84
N LEU A 24 18.25 -9.32 -7.96
CA LEU A 24 17.39 -9.82 -6.88
C LEU A 24 18.20 -10.09 -5.61
N GLY A 25 17.72 -9.62 -4.46
CA GLY A 25 18.38 -9.78 -3.16
C GLY A 25 19.54 -8.82 -2.92
N SER A 26 19.84 -7.92 -3.87
CA SER A 26 20.85 -6.89 -3.69
C SER A 26 20.28 -5.62 -3.04
N GLN A 27 21.18 -4.79 -2.52
CA GLN A 27 20.87 -3.47 -1.97
C GLN A 27 21.91 -2.44 -2.39
N VAL A 28 21.47 -1.20 -2.55
CA VAL A 28 22.31 -0.03 -2.80
C VAL A 28 21.94 1.06 -1.80
N PRO A 29 22.89 1.61 -1.03
CA PRO A 29 22.58 2.70 -0.10
C PRO A 29 22.21 3.96 -0.87
N LEU A 30 21.05 4.54 -0.56
CA LEU A 30 20.61 5.83 -1.12
C LEU A 30 20.92 6.97 -0.15
N ILE A 31 20.69 6.75 1.14
CA ILE A 31 21.11 7.64 2.23
C ILE A 31 21.79 6.78 3.28
N SER A 32 23.11 6.90 3.39
CA SER A 32 23.91 6.11 4.32
C SER A 32 23.41 6.28 5.76
N GLY A 33 23.04 5.17 6.39
CA GLY A 33 22.53 5.12 7.76
C GLY A 33 21.03 5.29 7.91
N LEU A 34 20.27 5.41 6.80
CA LEU A 34 18.82 5.62 6.85
C LEU A 34 18.03 4.87 5.77
N LEU A 35 18.50 4.86 4.52
CA LEU A 35 17.69 4.43 3.38
C LEU A 35 18.52 3.65 2.37
N ASN A 36 18.08 2.42 2.07
CA ASN A 36 18.57 1.63 0.96
C ASN A 36 17.49 1.50 -0.12
N LEU A 37 17.95 1.41 -1.36
CA LEU A 37 17.18 0.81 -2.45
C LEU A 37 17.50 -0.69 -2.47
N VAL A 38 16.48 -1.53 -2.34
CA VAL A 38 16.61 -2.99 -2.32
C VAL A 38 15.85 -3.61 -3.49
N HIS A 39 16.09 -4.88 -3.80
CA HIS A 39 15.21 -5.66 -4.67
C HIS A 39 14.77 -6.92 -3.94
N ILE A 40 13.60 -6.83 -3.31
CA ILE A 40 12.99 -7.92 -2.55
C ILE A 40 11.69 -8.35 -3.24
N ARG A 41 11.46 -9.65 -3.24
CA ARG A 41 10.24 -10.26 -3.77
C ARG A 41 9.42 -10.84 -2.63
N ASN A 42 8.28 -10.23 -2.39
CA ASN A 42 7.44 -10.52 -1.24
C ASN A 42 6.24 -11.37 -1.65
N LYS A 43 6.28 -12.65 -1.28
CA LYS A 43 5.20 -13.63 -1.48
C LYS A 43 4.04 -13.47 -0.49
N GLY A 44 4.06 -12.43 0.33
CA GLY A 44 3.08 -12.20 1.39
C GLY A 44 3.45 -12.87 2.71
N ALA A 45 4.74 -13.04 2.96
CA ALA A 45 5.30 -13.55 4.20
C ALA A 45 5.65 -12.44 5.21
N ALA A 46 5.18 -11.21 5.00
CA ALA A 46 5.36 -10.15 5.99
C ALA A 46 4.83 -10.63 7.35
N PHE A 47 5.71 -10.65 8.36
CA PHE A 47 5.47 -11.15 9.72
C PHE A 47 5.19 -12.66 9.87
N GLY A 48 5.46 -13.49 8.85
CA GLY A 48 5.28 -14.94 8.95
C GLY A 48 3.82 -15.40 9.09
N LEU A 49 2.85 -14.50 8.88
CA LEU A 49 1.42 -14.74 9.15
C LEU A 49 0.85 -15.96 8.41
N LEU A 50 1.45 -16.33 7.27
CA LEU A 50 1.06 -17.46 6.42
C LEU A 50 2.24 -18.40 6.13
N SER A 51 3.30 -18.41 6.95
CA SER A 51 4.49 -19.24 6.69
C SER A 51 4.22 -20.74 6.71
N GLY A 52 3.10 -21.18 7.29
CA GLY A 52 2.64 -22.57 7.27
C GLY A 52 1.71 -22.94 6.10
N TRP A 53 1.36 -21.97 5.24
CA TRP A 53 0.48 -22.20 4.10
C TRP A 53 1.32 -22.51 2.85
N SER A 54 0.75 -23.28 1.91
CA SER A 54 1.38 -23.41 0.60
C SER A 54 1.36 -22.06 -0.12
N ALA A 55 2.32 -21.85 -1.03
CA ALA A 55 2.47 -20.60 -1.76
C ALA A 55 1.20 -20.26 -2.56
N GLU A 56 0.51 -21.27 -3.08
CA GLU A 56 -0.74 -21.12 -3.84
C GLU A 56 -1.88 -20.62 -2.96
N TYR A 57 -2.01 -21.16 -1.74
CA TYR A 57 -3.04 -20.71 -0.80
C TYR A 57 -2.78 -19.28 -0.30
N ALA A 58 -1.51 -18.94 0.00
CA ALA A 58 -1.15 -17.58 0.39
C ALA A 58 -1.43 -16.59 -0.76
N TRP A 59 -1.04 -16.94 -1.99
CA TRP A 59 -1.31 -16.13 -3.17
C TRP A 59 -2.82 -15.91 -3.37
N LEU A 60 -3.62 -16.98 -3.33
CA LEU A 60 -5.07 -16.90 -3.49
C LEU A 60 -5.70 -16.04 -2.40
N PHE A 61 -5.26 -16.20 -1.15
CA PHE A 61 -5.72 -15.38 -0.03
C PHE A 61 -5.48 -13.89 -0.30
N PHE A 62 -4.26 -13.50 -0.69
CA PHE A 62 -3.96 -12.09 -0.95
C PHE A 62 -4.72 -11.53 -2.16
N VAL A 63 -4.84 -12.29 -3.24
CA VAL A 63 -5.59 -11.86 -4.44
C VAL A 63 -7.07 -11.68 -4.10
N ALA A 64 -7.69 -12.64 -3.42
CA ALA A 64 -9.10 -12.60 -3.07
C ALA A 64 -9.41 -11.48 -2.07
N THR A 65 -8.61 -11.36 -0.99
CA THR A 65 -8.80 -10.30 0.02
C THR A 65 -8.57 -8.91 -0.56
N THR A 66 -7.54 -8.72 -1.39
CA THR A 66 -7.30 -7.43 -2.06
C THR A 66 -8.44 -7.10 -3.02
N GLY A 67 -8.95 -8.08 -3.79
CA GLY A 67 -10.11 -7.91 -4.66
C GLY A 67 -11.36 -7.50 -3.88
N LEU A 68 -11.62 -8.12 -2.73
CA LEU A 68 -12.72 -7.76 -1.84
C LEU A 68 -12.56 -6.32 -1.32
N VAL A 69 -11.37 -5.94 -0.84
CA VAL A 69 -11.08 -4.58 -0.37
C VAL A 69 -11.30 -3.55 -1.48
N LEU A 70 -10.83 -3.81 -2.69
CA LEU A 70 -11.07 -2.94 -3.85
C LEU A 70 -12.57 -2.77 -4.14
N GLY A 71 -13.35 -3.86 -4.09
CA GLY A 71 -14.80 -3.81 -4.28
C GLY A 71 -15.52 -2.99 -3.20
N VAL A 72 -15.20 -3.24 -1.93
CA VAL A 72 -15.82 -2.55 -0.79
C VAL A 72 -15.46 -1.07 -0.79
N LEU A 73 -14.17 -0.73 -0.87
CA LEU A 73 -13.74 0.67 -0.85
C LEU A 73 -14.16 1.42 -2.12
N GLY A 74 -14.23 0.75 -3.26
CA GLY A 74 -14.76 1.33 -4.50
C GLY A 74 -16.25 1.66 -4.36
N TYR A 75 -17.04 0.77 -3.75
CA TYR A 75 -18.44 1.03 -3.44
C TYR A 75 -18.63 2.18 -2.45
N LEU A 76 -17.83 2.21 -1.37
CA LEU A 76 -17.88 3.30 -0.38
C LEU A 76 -17.51 4.64 -1.00
N LEU A 77 -16.48 4.69 -1.85
CA LEU A 77 -16.08 5.89 -2.58
C LEU A 77 -17.21 6.37 -3.52
N TRP A 78 -17.89 5.44 -4.20
CA TRP A 78 -19.01 5.79 -5.08
C TRP A 78 -20.25 6.32 -4.34
N ARG A 79 -20.46 5.87 -3.09
CA ARG A 79 -21.55 6.33 -2.22
C ARG A 79 -21.21 7.61 -1.44
N LEU A 80 -19.96 8.05 -1.48
CA LEU A 80 -19.49 9.15 -0.65
C LEU A 80 -20.09 10.49 -1.15
N PRO A 81 -20.65 11.32 -0.25
CA PRO A 81 -21.10 12.67 -0.60
C PRO A 81 -19.97 13.54 -1.16
N ASP A 82 -20.30 14.41 -2.12
CA ASP A 82 -19.31 15.24 -2.84
C ASP A 82 -18.54 16.23 -1.95
N ASP A 83 -19.06 16.56 -0.77
CA ASP A 83 -18.45 17.48 0.20
C ASP A 83 -17.38 16.80 1.11
N HIS A 84 -17.28 15.47 1.09
CA HIS A 84 -16.33 14.70 1.91
C HIS A 84 -15.01 14.41 1.18
N TRP A 85 -14.42 15.43 0.54
CA TRP A 85 -13.21 15.28 -0.27
C TRP A 85 -11.99 14.63 0.45
N PRO A 86 -11.75 14.81 1.78
CA PRO A 86 -10.63 14.16 2.44
C PRO A 86 -10.82 12.63 2.51
N ALA A 87 -12.06 12.17 2.75
CA ALA A 87 -12.37 10.74 2.70
C ALA A 87 -12.23 10.19 1.28
N ALA A 88 -12.68 10.96 0.28
CA ALA A 88 -12.53 10.59 -1.13
C ALA A 88 -11.05 10.42 -1.51
N LEU A 89 -10.18 11.31 -1.01
CA LEU A 89 -8.73 11.22 -1.18
C LEU A 89 -8.16 9.97 -0.50
N GLY A 90 -8.53 9.72 0.75
CA GLY A 90 -8.11 8.55 1.51
C GLY A 90 -8.46 7.23 0.80
N TYR A 91 -9.72 7.06 0.39
CA TYR A 91 -10.15 5.89 -0.38
C TYR A 91 -9.41 5.78 -1.72
N SER A 92 -9.25 6.88 -2.45
CA SER A 92 -8.55 6.88 -3.74
C SER A 92 -7.09 6.41 -3.61
N LEU A 93 -6.39 6.82 -2.55
CA LEU A 93 -5.01 6.41 -2.28
C LEU A 93 -4.93 4.92 -1.96
N ILE A 94 -5.78 4.42 -1.07
CA ILE A 94 -5.81 3.00 -0.70
C ILE A 94 -6.15 2.13 -1.91
N LEU A 95 -7.18 2.50 -2.69
CA LEU A 95 -7.57 1.78 -3.90
C LEU A 95 -6.42 1.71 -4.92
N THR A 96 -5.71 2.83 -5.11
CA THR A 96 -4.59 2.91 -6.05
C THR A 96 -3.43 2.02 -5.61
N GLY A 97 -3.04 2.08 -4.33
CA GLY A 97 -1.97 1.23 -3.80
C GLY A 97 -2.34 -0.25 -3.78
N ALA A 98 -3.54 -0.59 -3.32
CA ALA A 98 -4.05 -1.96 -3.35
C ALA A 98 -4.06 -2.53 -4.77
N LEU A 99 -4.47 -1.75 -5.76
CA LEU A 99 -4.44 -2.17 -7.16
C LEU A 99 -3.02 -2.39 -7.68
N GLY A 100 -2.07 -1.49 -7.39
CA GLY A 100 -0.67 -1.67 -7.81
C GLY A 100 -0.05 -2.96 -7.26
N ASN A 101 -0.32 -3.26 -6.00
CA ASN A 101 0.13 -4.50 -5.35
C ASN A 101 -0.64 -5.76 -5.81
N LEU A 102 -1.88 -5.61 -6.28
CA LEU A 102 -2.64 -6.71 -6.88
C LEU A 102 -2.11 -7.05 -8.28
N ILE A 103 -1.75 -6.03 -9.08
CA ILE A 103 -1.17 -6.22 -10.41
C ILE A 103 0.09 -7.07 -10.34
N ASP A 104 1.00 -6.77 -9.40
CA ASP A 104 2.20 -7.56 -9.18
C ASP A 104 1.87 -9.01 -8.81
N ARG A 105 0.96 -9.22 -7.85
CA ARG A 105 0.56 -10.57 -7.43
C ARG A 105 -0.02 -11.38 -8.57
N VAL A 106 -0.88 -10.78 -9.40
CA VAL A 106 -1.48 -11.49 -10.54
C VAL A 106 -0.44 -11.80 -11.62
N ARG A 107 0.50 -10.89 -11.88
CA ARG A 107 1.49 -11.03 -12.96
C ARG A 107 2.71 -11.87 -12.58
N LEU A 108 3.16 -11.75 -11.34
CA LEU A 108 4.46 -12.24 -10.85
C LEU A 108 4.30 -13.30 -9.76
N GLY A 109 3.13 -13.40 -9.13
CA GLY A 109 2.90 -14.24 -7.95
C GLY A 109 3.37 -13.62 -6.64
N GLU A 110 4.00 -12.45 -6.69
CA GLU A 110 4.68 -11.80 -5.57
C GLU A 110 4.78 -10.28 -5.82
N VAL A 111 5.03 -9.51 -4.77
CA VAL A 111 5.17 -8.05 -4.83
C VAL A 111 6.64 -7.65 -4.88
N VAL A 112 6.97 -6.63 -5.67
CA VAL A 112 8.32 -6.06 -5.71
C VAL A 112 8.44 -4.96 -4.66
N ASP A 113 9.25 -5.20 -3.64
CA ASP A 113 9.58 -4.25 -2.57
C ASP A 113 10.98 -3.71 -2.78
N PHE A 114 11.16 -2.41 -2.54
CA PHE A 114 12.40 -1.73 -2.90
C PHE A 114 12.83 -0.59 -2.00
N ILE A 115 11.98 -0.14 -1.07
CA ILE A 115 12.32 0.87 -0.08
C ILE A 115 12.63 0.16 1.23
N ASP A 116 13.88 0.25 1.69
CA ASP A 116 14.34 -0.27 2.98
C ASP A 116 14.81 0.89 3.86
N VAL A 117 14.07 1.16 4.94
CA VAL A 117 14.41 2.17 5.93
C VAL A 117 15.04 1.47 7.14
N TYR A 118 16.21 1.94 7.55
CA TYR A 118 16.99 1.27 8.58
C TYR A 118 17.70 2.25 9.53
N TRP A 119 17.98 1.80 10.75
CA TRP A 119 18.82 2.49 11.73
C TRP A 119 19.76 1.50 12.39
N GLY A 120 21.05 1.60 12.10
CA GLY A 120 22.06 0.65 12.55
C GLY A 120 21.77 -0.76 12.01
N ARG A 121 21.38 -1.69 12.89
CA ARG A 121 21.02 -3.08 12.54
C ARG A 121 19.51 -3.32 12.40
N TYR A 122 18.70 -2.32 12.72
CA TYR A 122 17.25 -2.44 12.72
C TYR A 122 16.71 -1.99 11.37
N HIS A 123 15.97 -2.88 10.71
CA HIS A 123 15.34 -2.62 9.42
C HIS A 123 13.83 -2.64 9.57
N TRP A 124 13.15 -1.63 9.03
CA TRP A 124 11.72 -1.71 8.78
C TRP A 124 11.48 -2.70 7.62
N PRO A 125 10.37 -3.47 7.62
CA PRO A 125 10.05 -4.32 6.49
C PRO A 125 10.06 -3.52 5.18
N ALA A 126 10.76 -4.03 4.17
CA ALA A 126 10.84 -3.34 2.89
C ALA A 126 9.44 -3.15 2.29
N PHE A 127 9.25 -2.03 1.62
CA PHE A 127 7.96 -1.62 1.07
C PHE A 127 8.13 -0.93 -0.29
N ASN A 128 7.02 -0.51 -0.89
CA ASN A 128 7.00 0.17 -2.18
C ASN A 128 6.09 1.41 -2.19
N VAL A 129 5.93 2.01 -3.37
CA VAL A 129 5.06 3.18 -3.55
C VAL A 129 3.60 2.82 -3.26
N ALA A 130 3.11 1.67 -3.75
CA ALA A 130 1.76 1.20 -3.43
C ALA A 130 1.49 1.08 -1.92
N ASP A 131 2.43 0.54 -1.14
CA ASP A 131 2.29 0.47 0.32
C ASP A 131 2.24 1.85 0.97
N SER A 132 3.06 2.78 0.45
CA SER A 132 3.06 4.17 0.91
C SER A 132 1.71 4.85 0.64
N LEU A 133 1.11 4.61 -0.52
CA LEU A 133 -0.24 5.11 -0.85
C LEU A 133 -1.29 4.55 0.10
N VAL A 134 -1.26 3.24 0.38
CA VAL A 134 -2.16 2.61 1.35
C VAL A 134 -1.97 3.24 2.74
N CYS A 135 -0.74 3.36 3.21
CA CYS A 135 -0.43 3.91 4.53
C CYS A 135 -0.93 5.35 4.70
N VAL A 136 -0.62 6.24 3.74
CA VAL A 136 -1.07 7.64 3.77
C VAL A 136 -2.59 7.73 3.64
N GLY A 137 -3.20 6.94 2.75
CA GLY A 137 -4.65 6.91 2.59
C GLY A 137 -5.37 6.47 3.87
N THR A 138 -4.87 5.44 4.55
CA THR A 138 -5.38 4.99 5.84
C THR A 138 -5.24 6.07 6.91
N ALA A 139 -4.08 6.73 7.00
CA ALA A 139 -3.87 7.82 7.96
C ALA A 139 -4.85 8.97 7.76
N ILE A 140 -5.15 9.33 6.50
CA ILE A 140 -6.15 10.35 6.17
C ILE A 140 -7.55 9.91 6.63
N LEU A 141 -7.95 8.66 6.35
CA LEU A 141 -9.28 8.16 6.77
C LEU A 141 -9.43 8.13 8.29
N VAL A 142 -8.39 7.71 9.02
CA VAL A 142 -8.38 7.75 10.49
C VAL A 142 -8.55 9.17 11.00
N TRP A 143 -7.84 10.13 10.39
CA TRP A 143 -7.98 11.54 10.75
C TRP A 143 -9.39 12.09 10.49
N VAL A 144 -10.01 11.70 9.37
CA VAL A 144 -11.40 12.08 9.06
C VAL A 144 -12.36 11.55 10.12
N ILE A 145 -12.27 10.26 10.45
CA ILE A 145 -13.14 9.64 11.46
C ILE A 145 -13.04 10.37 12.81
N ILE A 146 -11.83 10.63 13.29
CA ILE A 146 -11.61 11.34 14.56
C ILE A 146 -12.15 12.77 14.53
N ARG A 147 -12.07 13.44 13.37
CA ARG A 147 -12.59 14.81 13.21
C ARG A 147 -14.12 14.83 13.18
N ASP A 148 -14.74 13.88 12.50
CA ASP A 148 -16.18 13.80 12.36
C ASP A 148 -16.85 13.45 13.70
N GLU A 149 -16.26 12.54 14.48
CA GLU A 149 -16.69 12.23 15.86
C GLU A 149 -16.71 13.48 16.75
N LYS A 150 -15.61 14.25 16.75
CA LYS A 150 -15.53 15.49 17.54
C LYS A 150 -16.56 16.54 17.12
N THR A 151 -16.86 16.60 15.84
CA THR A 151 -17.85 17.56 15.32
C THR A 151 -19.27 17.16 15.76
N ALA A 152 -19.57 15.85 15.74
CA ALA A 152 -20.84 15.32 16.23
C ALA A 152 -21.02 15.55 17.75
N ASP A 153 -20.00 15.27 18.55
CA ASP A 153 -20.03 15.48 20.01
C ASP A 153 -20.26 16.97 20.37
N ALA A 154 -19.60 17.89 19.68
CA ALA A 154 -19.81 19.32 19.88
C ALA A 154 -21.25 19.74 19.55
N SER A 155 -21.84 19.21 18.47
CA SER A 155 -23.23 19.52 18.09
C SER A 155 -24.27 18.98 19.07
N ASN A 156 -23.99 17.85 19.73
CA ASN A 156 -24.89 17.25 20.73
C ASN A 156 -24.80 17.91 22.12
N SER A 157 -23.79 18.78 22.33
CA SER A 157 -23.56 19.49 23.59
C SER A 157 -24.16 20.90 23.66
N VAL A 158 -24.80 21.35 22.57
CA VAL A 158 -25.48 22.66 22.42
C VAL A 158 -26.98 22.46 22.42
#